data_AF-A0A416I025-F1
#
_entry.id   AF-A0A416I025-F1
#
_cell.length_a   1.000
_cell.length_b   1.000
_cell.length_c   1.000
_cell.angle_alpha   90.00
_cell.angle_beta   90.00
_cell.angle_gamma   90.00
#
_symmetry.space_group_name_H-M   'P 1'
#
loop_
_entity.id
_entity.type
_entity.pdbx_description
1 polymer ?
#
loop_
_entity_poly.entity_id
_entity_poly.type
_entity_poly.pdbx_seq_one_letter_code
_entity_poly.pdbx_strand_id
1 'polypeptide(L)'
;MKNFLIYQSSEYDCGPVSLINGIRYLFDREEIYPDVIKFIMLYCMDTYNEAGELCKHGTSAAAMNFVSSWLNHFSQVKPFPIHCEFLSGETVTITKGNQIYNALRQGGVVLLHVFLEVGHYVLLTGIEDDRVLLFDPYYEEEGTPEFDAEYYTEGITFINDQPKKANRAVSIERLNRFGKNYYEMGDYSCREALIMFNTGK
;
A
#
# COMPACT_ATOMS: atom_id res chain seq x y z
N MET A 1 -11.14 -18.33 2.31
CA MET A 1 -9.69 -18.63 2.41
C MET A 1 -8.86 -17.36 2.17
N LYS A 2 -7.93 -17.01 3.07
CA LYS A 2 -7.01 -15.86 2.88
C LYS A 2 -6.18 -16.04 1.61
N ASN A 3 -6.19 -15.00 0.78
CA ASN A 3 -5.55 -14.98 -0.53
C ASN A 3 -4.03 -14.80 -0.43
N PHE A 4 -3.29 -15.27 -1.43
CA PHE A 4 -1.94 -14.73 -1.68
C PHE A 4 -2.05 -13.25 -2.00
N LEU A 5 -1.03 -12.46 -1.65
CA LEU A 5 -0.89 -11.12 -2.18
C LEU A 5 -0.26 -11.23 -3.58
N ILE A 6 -0.51 -10.24 -4.44
CA ILE A 6 -0.08 -10.24 -5.84
C ILE A 6 0.89 -9.13 -6.13
N TYR A 7 1.78 -9.40 -7.07
CA TYR A 7 2.68 -8.43 -7.66
C TYR A 7 1.98 -7.62 -8.75
N GLN A 8 2.54 -6.45 -9.06
CA GLN A 8 2.05 -5.60 -10.12
C GLN A 8 2.30 -6.22 -11.49
N SER A 9 1.42 -5.90 -12.45
CA SER A 9 1.46 -6.49 -13.80
C SER A 9 2.23 -5.62 -14.80
N SER A 10 2.46 -4.36 -14.48
CA SER A 10 3.15 -3.35 -15.28
C SER A 10 3.99 -2.44 -14.37
N GLU A 11 4.75 -1.51 -14.94
CA GLU A 11 5.52 -0.52 -14.15
C GLU A 11 4.64 0.53 -13.45
N TYR A 12 3.31 0.50 -13.63
CA TYR A 12 2.44 1.62 -13.28
C TYR A 12 1.21 1.27 -12.42
N ASP A 13 1.02 0.00 -12.06
CA ASP A 13 -0.16 -0.47 -11.34
C ASP A 13 0.08 -0.78 -9.86
N CYS A 14 1.17 -0.25 -9.25
CA CYS A 14 1.46 -0.43 -7.83
C CYS A 14 0.31 0.01 -6.91
N GLY A 15 -0.33 1.16 -7.19
CA GLY A 15 -1.46 1.68 -6.42
C GLY A 15 -2.69 0.75 -6.41
N PRO A 16 -3.32 0.43 -7.57
CA PRO A 16 -4.46 -0.48 -7.59
C PRO A 16 -4.11 -1.87 -7.06
N VAL A 17 -2.91 -2.39 -7.34
CA VAL A 17 -2.48 -3.72 -6.88
C VAL A 17 -2.32 -3.75 -5.37
N SER A 18 -1.69 -2.75 -4.77
CA SER A 18 -1.60 -2.62 -3.31
C SER A 18 -2.99 -2.51 -2.68
N LEU A 19 -3.93 -1.78 -3.30
CA LEU A 19 -5.30 -1.64 -2.81
C LEU A 19 -6.06 -2.96 -2.85
N ILE A 20 -5.93 -3.70 -3.96
CA ILE A 20 -6.46 -5.06 -4.10
C ILE A 20 -5.83 -6.00 -3.07
N ASN A 21 -4.53 -5.88 -2.79
CA ASN A 21 -3.85 -6.65 -1.75
C ASN A 21 -4.42 -6.35 -0.35
N GLY A 22 -4.75 -5.10 -0.06
CA GLY A 22 -5.42 -4.73 1.20
C GLY A 22 -6.75 -5.47 1.37
N ILE A 23 -7.56 -5.52 0.32
CA ILE A 23 -8.82 -6.29 0.31
C ILE A 23 -8.55 -7.79 0.47
N ARG A 24 -7.59 -8.34 -0.28
CA ARG A 24 -7.20 -9.76 -0.24
C ARG A 24 -6.69 -10.20 1.13
N TYR A 25 -6.11 -9.29 1.89
CA TYR A 25 -5.63 -9.52 3.26
C TYR A 25 -6.77 -9.52 4.28
N LEU A 26 -7.70 -8.57 4.14
CA LEU A 26 -8.81 -8.33 5.07
C LEU A 26 -9.97 -9.32 4.90
N PHE A 27 -10.21 -9.78 3.67
CA PHE A 27 -11.36 -10.59 3.29
C PHE A 27 -10.97 -11.93 2.68
N ASP A 28 -11.77 -12.95 2.95
CA ASP A 28 -11.68 -14.23 2.25
C ASP A 28 -12.12 -14.06 0.79
N ARG A 29 -11.54 -14.86 -0.11
CA ARG A 29 -11.81 -14.78 -1.56
C ARG A 29 -13.31 -14.78 -1.89
N GLU A 30 -14.06 -15.60 -1.18
CA GLU A 30 -15.49 -15.83 -1.38
C GLU A 30 -16.34 -14.61 -1.00
N GLU A 31 -15.79 -13.68 -0.20
CA GLU A 31 -16.44 -12.43 0.23
C GLU A 31 -16.19 -11.27 -0.74
N ILE A 32 -15.16 -11.37 -1.60
CA ILE A 32 -14.69 -10.25 -2.42
C ILE A 32 -15.58 -10.12 -3.67
N TYR A 33 -16.20 -8.95 -3.81
CA TYR A 33 -17.01 -8.65 -4.98
C TYR A 33 -16.15 -8.33 -6.22
N PRO A 34 -16.48 -8.87 -7.40
CA PRO A 34 -15.69 -8.67 -8.62
C PRO A 34 -15.75 -7.23 -9.15
N ASP A 35 -16.83 -6.50 -8.88
CA ASP A 35 -16.96 -5.08 -9.26
C ASP A 35 -16.00 -4.19 -8.47
N VAL A 36 -15.69 -4.51 -7.21
CA VAL A 36 -14.64 -3.85 -6.42
C VAL A 36 -13.28 -3.95 -7.10
N ILE A 37 -12.89 -5.14 -7.53
CA ILE A 37 -11.62 -5.34 -8.24
C ILE A 37 -11.60 -4.56 -9.55
N LYS A 38 -12.70 -4.62 -10.32
CA LYS A 38 -12.83 -3.89 -11.59
C LYS A 38 -12.70 -2.38 -11.39
N PHE A 39 -13.38 -1.80 -10.40
CA PHE A 39 -13.41 -0.36 -10.20
C PHE A 39 -12.10 0.17 -9.64
N ILE A 40 -11.41 -0.57 -8.78
CA ILE A 40 -10.06 -0.20 -8.34
C ILE A 40 -9.13 -0.04 -9.54
N MET A 41 -9.07 -1.05 -10.41
CA MET A 41 -8.23 -0.99 -11.62
C MET A 41 -8.63 0.16 -12.54
N LEU A 42 -9.95 0.42 -12.69
CA LEU A 42 -10.45 1.47 -13.56
C LEU A 42 -10.10 2.88 -13.08
N TYR A 43 -10.16 3.12 -11.77
CA TYR A 43 -10.02 4.48 -11.21
C TYR A 43 -8.62 4.82 -10.72
N CYS A 44 -7.77 3.83 -10.41
CA CYS A 44 -6.43 4.06 -9.85
C CYS A 44 -5.30 4.06 -10.90
N MET A 45 -5.57 4.33 -12.17
CA MET A 45 -4.53 4.56 -13.19
C MET A 45 -4.90 5.82 -13.99
N ASP A 46 -5.03 6.93 -13.27
CA ASP A 46 -5.69 8.16 -13.73
C ASP A 46 -4.71 9.24 -14.23
N THR A 47 -3.41 9.01 -14.09
CA THR A 47 -2.37 10.01 -14.38
C THR A 47 -1.78 9.85 -15.77
N TYR A 48 -1.02 10.85 -16.20
CA TYR A 48 -0.35 10.91 -17.50
C TYR A 48 1.13 11.24 -17.29
N ASN A 49 2.00 10.69 -18.14
CA ASN A 49 3.39 11.14 -18.20
C ASN A 49 3.54 12.47 -18.95
N GLU A 50 4.78 12.95 -19.07
CA GLU A 50 5.15 14.20 -19.75
C GLU A 50 4.79 14.19 -21.24
N ALA A 51 4.68 13.00 -21.86
CA ALA A 51 4.27 12.84 -23.24
C ALA A 51 2.73 12.80 -23.42
N GLY A 52 1.96 12.89 -22.33
CA GLY A 52 0.49 12.82 -22.35
C GLY A 52 -0.03 11.39 -22.51
N GLU A 53 0.78 10.38 -22.21
CA GLU A 53 0.36 8.97 -22.27
C GLU A 53 -0.34 8.59 -20.96
N LEU A 54 -1.59 8.12 -21.08
CA LEU A 54 -2.43 7.71 -19.95
C LEU A 54 -1.82 6.51 -19.20
N CYS A 55 -2.05 6.48 -17.88
CA CYS A 55 -1.58 5.49 -16.90
C CYS A 55 -0.08 5.54 -16.57
N LYS A 56 0.76 6.29 -17.32
CA LYS A 56 2.23 6.20 -17.18
C LYS A 56 2.85 6.97 -16.01
N HIS A 57 2.03 7.48 -15.10
CA HIS A 57 2.46 7.92 -13.76
C HIS A 57 1.69 7.21 -12.63
N GLY A 58 0.97 6.13 -12.96
CA GLY A 58 0.21 5.33 -12.01
C GLY A 58 -0.98 6.08 -11.39
N THR A 59 -1.11 5.96 -10.06
CA THR A 59 -2.26 6.41 -9.27
C THR A 59 -2.02 7.77 -8.65
N SER A 60 -2.98 8.69 -8.77
CA SER A 60 -2.93 9.95 -8.03
C SER A 60 -3.51 9.84 -6.61
N ALA A 61 -3.10 10.78 -5.76
CA ALA A 61 -3.73 11.08 -4.46
C ALA A 61 -5.26 11.21 -4.55
N ALA A 62 -5.73 11.89 -5.60
CA ALA A 62 -7.14 12.16 -5.81
C ALA A 62 -7.91 10.88 -6.13
N ALA A 63 -7.34 9.99 -6.97
CA ALA A 63 -7.90 8.68 -7.23
C ALA A 63 -7.94 7.82 -5.96
N MET A 64 -6.88 7.83 -5.15
CA MET A 64 -6.84 7.08 -3.89
C MET A 64 -7.92 7.55 -2.91
N ASN A 65 -8.07 8.87 -2.74
CA ASN A 65 -9.12 9.45 -1.90
C ASN A 65 -10.53 9.17 -2.45
N PHE A 66 -10.71 9.24 -3.77
CA PHE A 66 -11.98 8.90 -4.43
C PHE A 66 -12.36 7.45 -4.17
N VAL A 67 -11.45 6.50 -4.38
CA VAL A 67 -11.73 5.08 -4.19
C VAL A 67 -11.97 4.75 -2.72
N SER A 68 -11.26 5.41 -1.79
CA SER A 68 -11.54 5.33 -0.35
C SER A 68 -12.99 5.71 -0.02
N SER A 69 -13.45 6.86 -0.55
CA SER A 69 -14.82 7.33 -0.37
C SER A 69 -15.84 6.39 -1.03
N TRP A 70 -15.52 5.88 -2.22
CA TRP A 70 -16.36 4.95 -2.95
C TRP A 70 -16.53 3.62 -2.21
N LEU A 71 -15.46 3.06 -1.64
CA LEU A 71 -15.50 1.82 -0.83
C LEU A 71 -16.37 2.00 0.42
N ASN A 72 -16.27 3.15 1.10
CA ASN A 72 -17.12 3.48 2.24
C ASN A 72 -18.60 3.60 1.86
N HIS A 73 -18.91 4.10 0.66
CA HIS A 73 -20.28 4.10 0.19
C HIS A 73 -20.73 2.68 -0.22
N PHE A 74 -19.84 1.91 -0.85
CA PHE A 74 -20.11 0.53 -1.25
C PHE A 74 -20.53 -0.34 -0.06
N SER A 75 -19.88 -0.18 1.10
CA SER A 75 -20.22 -0.91 2.33
C SER A 75 -21.59 -0.56 2.93
N GLN A 76 -22.16 0.60 2.56
CA GLN A 76 -23.52 0.98 2.97
C GLN A 76 -24.60 0.34 2.09
N VAL A 77 -24.25 -0.03 0.86
CA VAL A 77 -25.21 -0.55 -0.14
C VAL A 77 -25.06 -2.06 -0.39
N LYS A 78 -23.94 -2.66 0.00
CA LYS A 78 -23.64 -4.10 -0.09
C LYS A 78 -23.16 -4.62 1.27
N PRO A 79 -23.40 -5.90 1.62
CA PRO A 79 -22.89 -6.51 2.85
C PRO A 79 -21.38 -6.81 2.72
N PHE A 80 -20.58 -5.75 2.62
CA PHE A 80 -19.13 -5.80 2.51
C PHE A 80 -18.56 -4.82 3.54
N PRO A 81 -18.22 -5.26 4.77
CA PRO A 81 -17.94 -4.40 5.91
C PRO A 81 -16.53 -3.77 5.83
N ILE A 82 -16.24 -3.07 4.73
CA ILE A 82 -15.02 -2.31 4.55
C ILE A 82 -15.20 -0.88 5.07
N HIS A 83 -14.19 -0.40 5.79
CA HIS A 83 -14.07 1.01 6.19
C HIS A 83 -12.69 1.52 5.80
N CYS A 84 -12.64 2.73 5.26
CA CYS A 84 -11.46 3.34 4.69
C CYS A 84 -11.26 4.77 5.24
N GLU A 85 -10.02 5.15 5.53
CA GLU A 85 -9.63 6.50 5.94
C GLU A 85 -8.41 6.97 5.14
N PHE A 86 -8.59 8.00 4.33
CA PHE A 86 -7.50 8.63 3.60
C PHE A 86 -6.82 9.71 4.46
N LEU A 87 -5.49 9.65 4.52
CA LEU A 87 -4.63 10.57 5.24
C LEU A 87 -3.66 11.23 4.26
N SER A 88 -3.29 12.48 4.55
CA SER A 88 -2.26 13.20 3.80
C SER A 88 -1.48 14.15 4.70
N GLY A 89 -0.31 14.59 4.22
CA GLY A 89 0.47 15.58 4.94
C GLY A 89 1.10 15.05 6.23
N GLU A 90 1.13 15.92 7.24
CA GLU A 90 1.71 15.63 8.56
C GLU A 90 1.00 14.49 9.31
N THR A 91 -0.25 14.19 8.96
CA THR A 91 -1.00 13.09 9.56
C THR A 91 -0.44 11.72 9.17
N VAL A 92 0.34 11.67 8.08
CA VAL A 92 1.03 10.48 7.59
C VAL A 92 2.40 10.38 8.24
N THR A 93 2.38 9.83 9.45
CA THR A 93 3.56 9.45 10.23
C THR A 93 3.34 8.05 10.79
N ILE A 94 4.40 7.38 11.22
CA ILE A 94 4.29 6.09 11.93
C ILE A 94 4.99 6.26 13.26
N THR A 95 4.22 6.51 14.32
CA THR A 95 4.75 6.67 15.67
C THR A 95 3.81 5.99 16.65
N LYS A 96 4.33 5.47 17.76
CA LYS A 96 3.51 4.76 18.75
C LYS A 96 2.33 5.62 19.17
N GLY A 97 1.12 5.11 18.98
CA GLY A 97 -0.13 5.77 19.36
C GLY A 97 -0.77 6.65 18.27
N ASN A 98 -0.13 6.86 17.13
CA ASN A 98 -0.73 7.61 16.02
C ASN A 98 -1.71 6.74 15.20
N GLN A 99 -2.45 7.35 14.25
CA GLN A 99 -3.51 6.68 13.48
C GLN A 99 -3.02 5.44 12.73
N ILE A 100 -1.94 5.56 11.94
CA ILE A 100 -1.38 4.44 11.16
C ILE A 100 -0.90 3.32 12.09
N TYR A 101 -0.17 3.67 13.15
CA TYR A 101 0.32 2.69 14.13
C TYR A 101 -0.82 1.93 14.79
N ASN A 102 -1.86 2.64 15.25
CA ASN A 102 -3.02 2.03 15.90
C ASN A 102 -3.81 1.15 14.93
N ALA A 103 -3.99 1.57 13.69
CA ALA A 103 -4.68 0.79 12.67
C ALA A 103 -4.03 -0.57 12.45
N LEU A 104 -2.70 -0.58 12.25
CA LEU A 104 -1.93 -1.81 12.07
C LEU A 104 -2.00 -2.72 13.30
N ARG A 105 -1.98 -2.15 14.51
CA ARG A 105 -2.12 -2.90 15.78
C ARG A 105 -3.51 -3.51 15.98
N GLN A 106 -4.54 -2.92 15.40
CA GLN A 106 -5.92 -3.37 15.49
C GLN A 106 -6.30 -4.33 14.35
N GLY A 107 -5.34 -4.76 13.52
CA GLY A 107 -5.58 -5.70 12.42
C GLY A 107 -6.08 -5.05 11.14
N GLY A 108 -6.09 -3.71 11.08
CA GLY A 108 -6.22 -2.97 9.82
C GLY A 108 -4.95 -3.07 8.98
N VAL A 109 -5.06 -2.63 7.73
CA VAL A 109 -3.94 -2.51 6.80
C VAL A 109 -3.83 -1.08 6.31
N VAL A 110 -2.66 -0.69 5.81
CA VAL A 110 -2.44 0.67 5.35
C VAL A 110 -1.72 0.63 4.00
N LEU A 111 -2.35 1.17 2.97
CA LEU A 111 -1.63 1.55 1.75
C LEU A 111 -0.80 2.78 2.06
N LEU A 112 0.48 2.75 1.75
CA LEU A 112 1.39 3.86 2.00
C LEU A 112 2.11 4.24 0.71
N HIS A 113 2.11 5.54 0.42
CA HIS A 113 3.00 6.10 -0.58
C HIS A 113 4.42 6.26 0.01
N VAL A 114 5.40 5.68 -0.67
CA VAL A 114 6.82 5.74 -0.34
C VAL A 114 7.62 6.03 -1.61
N PHE A 115 8.93 6.17 -1.48
CA PHE A 115 9.84 6.23 -2.63
C PHE A 115 10.57 4.91 -2.84
N LEU A 116 10.56 4.44 -4.08
CA LEU A 116 11.37 3.35 -4.62
C LEU A 116 11.93 3.85 -5.95
N GLU A 117 12.93 4.75 -5.87
CA GLU A 117 13.44 5.64 -6.94
C GLU A 117 12.41 6.66 -7.45
N VAL A 118 11.18 6.23 -7.67
CA VAL A 118 9.99 7.01 -8.00
C VAL A 118 8.93 6.87 -6.89
N GLY A 119 7.82 7.60 -7.00
CA GLY A 119 6.69 7.42 -6.09
C GLY A 119 6.08 6.02 -6.27
N HIS A 120 5.83 5.34 -5.15
CA HIS A 120 5.42 3.94 -5.14
C HIS A 120 4.45 3.63 -4.01
N TYR A 121 3.51 2.71 -4.24
CA TYR A 121 2.53 2.29 -3.23
C TYR A 121 2.79 0.87 -2.75
N VAL A 122 2.90 0.73 -1.43
CA VAL A 122 3.07 -0.56 -0.74
C VAL A 122 1.95 -0.80 0.26
N LEU A 123 1.73 -2.07 0.63
CA LEU A 123 0.74 -2.44 1.64
C LEU A 123 1.40 -2.80 2.98
N LEU A 124 1.17 -2.00 4.01
CA LEU A 124 1.56 -2.30 5.39
C LEU A 124 0.53 -3.25 6.02
N THR A 125 0.99 -4.35 6.61
CA THR A 125 0.11 -5.43 7.13
C THR A 125 0.27 -5.71 8.62
N GLY A 126 1.25 -5.09 9.28
CA GLY A 126 1.43 -5.19 10.73
C GLY A 126 2.68 -4.47 11.23
N ILE A 127 2.83 -4.41 12.55
CA ILE A 127 4.00 -3.87 13.23
C ILE A 127 4.58 -4.94 14.14
N GLU A 128 5.88 -5.16 14.05
CA GLU A 128 6.67 -6.05 14.90
C GLU A 128 7.85 -5.24 15.46
N ASP A 129 7.87 -5.02 16.78
CA ASP A 129 8.82 -4.18 17.48
C ASP A 129 8.94 -2.74 16.93
N ASP A 130 10.06 -2.41 16.29
CA ASP A 130 10.36 -1.13 15.67
C ASP A 130 10.28 -1.18 14.14
N ARG A 131 9.67 -2.24 13.60
CA ARG A 131 9.53 -2.50 12.17
C ARG A 131 8.09 -2.64 11.75
N VAL A 132 7.82 -2.25 10.52
CA VAL A 132 6.54 -2.45 9.85
C VAL A 132 6.70 -3.55 8.82
N LEU A 133 5.82 -4.54 8.89
CA LEU A 133 5.70 -5.56 7.87
C LEU A 133 4.92 -4.99 6.70
N LEU A 134 5.46 -5.14 5.49
CA LEU A 134 4.80 -4.68 4.28
C LEU A 134 4.94 -5.68 3.14
N PHE A 135 4.00 -5.57 2.20
CA PHE A 135 4.04 -6.23 0.92
C PHE A 135 4.25 -5.18 -0.16
N ASP A 136 5.42 -5.21 -0.78
CA ASP A 136 5.74 -4.46 -1.97
C ASP A 136 5.23 -5.22 -3.21
N PRO A 137 4.33 -4.65 -4.03
CA PRO A 137 3.88 -5.29 -5.26
C PRO A 137 4.94 -5.31 -6.37
N TYR A 138 6.03 -4.56 -6.24
CA TYR A 138 7.18 -4.62 -7.13
C TYR A 138 8.06 -5.82 -6.73
N TYR A 139 8.07 -6.86 -7.56
CA TYR A 139 8.90 -8.02 -7.31
C TYR A 139 10.27 -7.83 -7.95
N GLU A 140 11.31 -7.94 -7.13
CA GLU A 140 12.70 -7.96 -7.57
C GLU A 140 13.38 -9.26 -7.15
N GLU A 141 14.21 -9.82 -8.03
CA GLU A 141 15.02 -11.01 -7.75
C GLU A 141 16.45 -10.63 -7.33
N GLU A 142 16.93 -11.27 -6.26
CA GLU A 142 18.31 -11.14 -5.79
C GLU A 142 19.29 -11.61 -6.88
N GLY A 143 20.39 -10.85 -7.08
CA GLY A 143 21.40 -11.16 -8.08
C GLY A 143 21.24 -10.40 -9.39
N THR A 144 20.44 -9.34 -9.39
CA THR A 144 20.42 -8.32 -10.44
C THR A 144 21.24 -7.11 -9.97
N PRO A 145 22.47 -6.90 -10.47
CA PRO A 145 23.42 -5.95 -9.88
C PRO A 145 22.93 -4.50 -9.78
N GLU A 146 21.96 -4.12 -10.62
CA GLU A 146 21.34 -2.79 -10.64
C GLU A 146 20.31 -2.59 -9.51
N PHE A 147 19.75 -3.67 -8.95
CA PHE A 147 18.65 -3.66 -7.97
C PHE A 147 19.05 -4.23 -6.60
N ASP A 148 20.23 -4.85 -6.51
CA ASP A 148 20.81 -5.37 -5.27
C ASP A 148 20.98 -4.29 -4.17
N ALA A 149 21.00 -3.01 -4.52
CA ALA A 149 21.13 -1.92 -3.54
C ALA A 149 20.00 -1.91 -2.50
N GLU A 150 18.77 -2.28 -2.89
CA GLU A 150 17.62 -2.40 -1.98
C GLU A 150 17.89 -3.46 -0.90
N TYR A 151 18.42 -4.62 -1.31
CA TYR A 151 18.71 -5.79 -0.45
C TYR A 151 19.69 -5.49 0.68
N TYR A 152 20.65 -4.61 0.42
CA TYR A 152 21.70 -4.27 1.38
C TYR A 152 21.43 -2.96 2.15
N THR A 153 20.31 -2.31 1.89
CA THR A 153 20.00 -1.02 2.52
C THR A 153 19.60 -1.21 3.99
N GLU A 154 20.29 -0.50 4.88
CA GLU A 154 20.04 -0.56 6.32
C GLU A 154 18.58 -0.25 6.66
N GLY A 155 17.99 -1.07 7.53
CA GLY A 155 16.60 -0.91 7.97
C GLY A 155 15.56 -1.56 7.06
N ILE A 156 15.98 -2.30 6.03
CA ILE A 156 15.11 -3.12 5.16
C ILE A 156 15.50 -4.59 5.35
N THR A 157 14.53 -5.49 5.32
CA THR A 157 14.76 -6.94 5.39
C THR A 157 13.73 -7.67 4.56
N PHE A 158 14.17 -8.61 3.74
CA PHE A 158 13.32 -9.39 2.84
C PHE A 158 12.69 -10.57 3.56
N ILE A 159 11.46 -10.91 3.18
CA ILE A 159 10.67 -12.00 3.74
C ILE A 159 10.20 -12.90 2.59
N ASN A 160 10.59 -14.17 2.61
CA ASN A 160 10.34 -15.09 1.48
C ASN A 160 9.26 -16.15 1.78
N ASP A 161 8.79 -16.24 3.02
CA ASP A 161 7.90 -17.29 3.51
C ASP A 161 6.50 -16.81 3.93
N GLN A 162 6.19 -15.52 3.71
CA GLN A 162 4.91 -14.90 4.09
C GLN A 162 4.09 -14.35 2.90
N PRO A 163 3.81 -15.15 1.85
CA PRO A 163 3.19 -14.67 0.60
C PRO A 163 1.74 -14.17 0.73
N LYS A 164 1.14 -14.28 1.92
CA LYS A 164 -0.21 -13.77 2.24
C LYS A 164 -0.19 -12.54 3.16
N LYS A 165 1.00 -12.05 3.54
CA LYS A 165 1.17 -11.03 4.58
C LYS A 165 2.24 -10.00 4.23
N ALA A 166 3.46 -10.41 3.93
CA ALA A 166 4.57 -9.48 3.75
C ALA A 166 5.69 -10.11 2.91
N ASN A 167 6.41 -9.29 2.17
CA ASN A 167 7.68 -9.65 1.52
C ASN A 167 8.85 -8.74 1.97
N ARG A 168 8.57 -7.76 2.83
CA ARG A 168 9.56 -6.90 3.47
C ARG A 168 9.19 -6.60 4.93
N ALA A 169 10.20 -6.31 5.73
CA ALA A 169 10.11 -5.61 7.01
C ALA A 169 10.98 -4.36 6.95
N VAL A 170 10.40 -3.19 7.17
CA VAL A 170 11.10 -1.90 7.11
C VAL A 170 11.03 -1.20 8.45
N SER A 171 12.15 -0.64 8.92
CA SER A 171 12.17 0.10 10.19
C SER A 171 11.26 1.32 10.15
N ILE A 172 10.58 1.58 11.27
CA ILE A 172 9.72 2.76 11.45
C ILE A 172 10.52 4.06 11.24
N GLU A 173 11.77 4.08 11.69
CA GLU A 173 12.66 5.23 11.52
C GLU A 173 12.86 5.54 10.03
N ARG A 174 13.22 4.54 9.21
CA ARG A 174 13.39 4.70 7.76
C ARG A 174 12.13 5.22 7.08
N LEU A 175 10.97 4.61 7.35
CA LEU A 175 9.70 5.04 6.76
C LEU A 175 9.44 6.52 7.03
N ASN A 176 9.72 7.00 8.25
CA ASN A 176 9.46 8.39 8.64
C ASN A 176 10.44 9.44 8.08
N ARG A 177 11.48 9.04 7.35
CA ARG A 177 12.46 9.97 6.78
C ARG A 177 11.83 10.87 5.72
N PHE A 178 12.48 12.02 5.53
CA PHE A 178 12.08 13.07 4.57
C PHE A 178 12.76 12.93 3.20
N GLY A 179 13.69 11.97 3.05
CA GLY A 179 14.33 11.70 1.77
C GLY A 179 13.46 10.89 0.83
N LYS A 180 14.02 10.57 -0.34
CA LYS A 180 13.38 9.78 -1.40
C LYS A 180 14.14 8.48 -1.69
N ASN A 181 14.90 7.98 -0.72
CA ASN A 181 15.54 6.67 -0.86
C ASN A 181 14.51 5.55 -0.60
N TYR A 182 14.94 4.30 -0.78
CA TYR A 182 14.08 3.13 -0.63
C TYR A 182 13.24 3.15 0.67
N TYR A 183 11.93 3.11 0.46
CA TYR A 183 10.86 3.14 1.46
C TYR A 183 10.82 4.39 2.36
N GLU A 184 11.47 5.48 2.01
CA GLU A 184 11.29 6.74 2.74
C GLU A 184 9.97 7.40 2.29
N MET A 185 9.21 7.99 3.21
CA MET A 185 7.93 8.65 2.88
C MET A 185 8.11 10.03 2.23
N GLY A 186 9.29 10.65 2.36
CA GLY A 186 9.56 11.98 1.83
C GLY A 186 8.96 13.12 2.65
N ASP A 187 8.93 14.31 2.05
CA ASP A 187 8.35 15.52 2.63
C ASP A 187 6.85 15.37 2.85
N TYR A 188 6.33 16.02 3.90
CA TYR A 188 4.89 15.98 4.23
C TYR A 188 4.00 16.32 3.03
N SER A 189 4.42 17.25 2.15
CA SER A 189 3.64 17.64 0.98
C SER A 189 3.33 16.50 -0.01
N CYS A 190 4.09 15.40 0.01
CA CYS A 190 3.84 14.23 -0.84
C CYS A 190 3.46 12.98 -0.05
N ARG A 191 3.24 13.07 1.27
CA ARG A 191 2.83 11.92 2.05
C ARG A 191 1.33 11.69 1.94
N GLU A 192 0.98 10.44 1.70
CA GLU A 192 -0.39 9.97 1.67
C GLU A 192 -0.46 8.51 2.11
N ALA A 193 -1.57 8.18 2.76
CA ALA A 193 -1.86 6.84 3.20
C ALA A 193 -3.36 6.57 3.15
N LEU A 194 -3.72 5.31 2.92
CA LEU A 194 -5.09 4.84 3.00
C LEU A 194 -5.17 3.70 4.02
N ILE A 195 -5.79 3.99 5.15
CA ILE A 195 -6.09 2.98 6.17
C ILE A 195 -7.34 2.22 5.75
N MET A 196 -7.32 0.89 5.90
CA MET A 196 -8.44 0.02 5.58
C MET A 196 -8.70 -0.97 6.71
N PHE A 197 -9.98 -1.18 7.04
CA PHE A 197 -10.44 -2.15 8.03
C PHE A 197 -11.53 -3.05 7.46
N ASN A 198 -11.58 -4.27 7.99
CA ASN A 198 -12.77 -5.10 7.97
C ASN A 198 -13.49 -4.90 9.30
N THR A 199 -14.59 -4.17 9.31
CA THR A 199 -15.36 -3.84 10.52
C THR A 199 -16.30 -4.97 10.97
N GLY A 200 -16.34 -6.07 10.21
CA GLY A 200 -17.05 -7.29 10.60
C GLY A 200 -16.20 -8.26 11.43
N LYS A 201 -14.95 -7.92 11.75
CA LYS A 201 -13.99 -8.74 12.51
C LYS A 201 -13.52 -8.06 13.79
#